data_AF-A0A934LSC2-F1
#
_entry.id   AF-A0A934LSC2-F1
#
_cell.length_a   1.000
_cell.length_b   1.000
_cell.length_c   1.000
_cell.angle_alpha   90.00
_cell.angle_beta   90.00
_cell.angle_gamma   90.00
#
_symmetry.space_group_name_H-M   'P 1'
#
loop_
_entity.id
_entity.type
_entity.pdbx_description
1 polymer ?
#
loop_
_entity_poly.entity_id
_entity_poly.type
_entity_poly.pdbx_seq_one_letter_code
_entity_poly.pdbx_strand_id
1 'polypeptide(L)'
;MTTPAPNLHTDFASPERTSSEELERQARYFENKSLLTEFLDAVPNVFVVLNQNRQIVFANRTLCGILGLTNDQPLRGKRPGEALGCIHAHENEAGCGTSK
;
A
#
# COMPACT_ATOMS: atom_id res chain seq x y z
N MET A 1 -2.29 -6.80 -13.84
CA MET A 1 -2.88 -8.14 -13.59
C MET A 1 -2.52 -8.60 -12.18
N THR A 2 -3.35 -9.39 -11.51
CA THR A 2 -3.04 -9.95 -10.19
C THR A 2 -2.24 -11.24 -10.34
N THR A 3 -1.25 -11.44 -9.48
CA THR A 3 -0.53 -12.71 -9.40
C THR A 3 -1.34 -13.64 -8.49
N PRO A 4 -1.79 -14.81 -8.97
CA PRO A 4 -2.45 -15.78 -8.11
C PRO A 4 -1.45 -16.23 -7.04
N ALA A 5 -1.87 -16.10 -5.78
CA ALA A 5 -1.08 -16.62 -4.67
C ALA A 5 -1.12 -18.16 -4.69
N PRO A 6 -0.13 -18.85 -4.10
CA PRO A 6 -0.32 -20.24 -3.67
C PRO A 6 -1.60 -20.35 -2.80
N ASN A 7 -2.12 -21.56 -2.62
CA ASN A 7 -3.37 -21.80 -1.88
C ASN A 7 -3.18 -21.50 -0.37
N LEU A 8 -3.18 -20.20 -0.03
CA LEU A 8 -2.96 -19.67 1.31
C LEU A 8 -4.30 -19.53 2.02
N HIS A 9 -4.35 -19.97 3.29
CA HIS A 9 -5.51 -19.76 4.15
C HIS A 9 -5.71 -18.26 4.40
N THR A 10 -6.95 -17.78 4.37
CA THR A 10 -7.30 -16.43 4.80
C THR A 10 -8.59 -16.44 5.61
N ASP A 11 -8.65 -15.64 6.67
CA ASP A 11 -9.87 -15.50 7.49
C ASP A 11 -10.80 -14.40 6.95
N PHE A 12 -10.24 -13.38 6.29
CA PHE A 12 -11.00 -12.22 5.79
C PHE A 12 -10.64 -11.90 4.35
N ALA A 13 -9.60 -11.10 4.14
CA ALA A 13 -9.31 -10.54 2.83
C ALA A 13 -8.51 -11.53 1.97
N SER A 14 -8.64 -11.40 0.65
CA SER A 14 -8.01 -12.35 -0.27
C SER A 14 -6.48 -12.23 -0.30
N PRO A 15 -5.75 -13.32 -0.62
CA PRO A 15 -4.29 -13.36 -0.52
C PRO A 15 -3.59 -12.70 -1.72
N GLU A 16 -4.31 -12.45 -2.83
CA GLU A 16 -3.73 -12.00 -4.09
C GLU A 16 -2.97 -10.68 -3.94
N ARG A 17 -1.94 -10.55 -4.78
CA ARG A 17 -1.16 -9.32 -4.91
C ARG A 17 -1.13 -8.88 -6.37
N THR A 18 -1.02 -7.58 -6.56
CA THR A 18 -0.84 -6.94 -7.86
C THR A 18 0.59 -7.20 -8.33
N SER A 19 0.78 -7.50 -9.62
CA SER A 19 2.12 -7.65 -10.19
C SER A 19 2.93 -6.36 -10.06
N SER A 20 4.27 -6.47 -10.00
CA SER A 20 5.15 -5.30 -9.89
C SER A 20 4.97 -4.30 -11.04
N GLU A 21 4.75 -4.78 -12.25
CA GLU A 21 4.48 -3.93 -13.43
C GLU A 21 3.21 -3.09 -13.25
N GLU A 22 2.12 -3.72 -12.79
CA GLU A 22 0.85 -3.03 -12.58
C GLU A 22 0.89 -2.10 -11.37
N LEU A 23 1.63 -2.45 -10.31
CA LEU A 23 1.91 -1.55 -9.18
C LEU A 23 2.64 -0.29 -9.64
N GLU A 24 3.68 -0.45 -10.45
CA GLU A 24 4.45 0.67 -10.98
C GLU A 24 3.59 1.54 -11.91
N ARG A 25 2.72 0.93 -12.71
CA ARG A 25 1.75 1.67 -13.53
C ARG A 25 0.75 2.46 -12.68
N GLN A 26 0.27 1.89 -11.58
CA GLN A 26 -0.65 2.53 -10.64
C GLN A 26 0.04 3.67 -9.87
N ALA A 27 1.29 3.51 -9.44
CA ALA A 27 2.06 4.55 -8.78
C ALA A 27 2.34 5.74 -9.72
N ARG A 28 2.73 5.45 -10.97
CA ARG A 28 2.94 6.47 -12.01
C ARG A 28 1.71 7.34 -12.31
N TYR A 29 0.50 6.88 -11.99
CA TYR A 29 -0.70 7.72 -12.10
C TYR A 29 -0.57 8.99 -11.26
N PHE A 30 -0.04 8.89 -10.05
CA PHE A 30 0.12 10.03 -9.13
C PHE A 30 1.31 10.92 -9.48
N GLU A 31 2.39 10.33 -9.99
CA GLU A 31 3.56 11.09 -10.49
C GLU A 31 3.18 12.01 -11.65
N ASN A 32 2.26 11.57 -12.52
CA ASN A 32 1.77 12.36 -13.65
C ASN A 32 0.66 13.37 -13.28
N LYS A 33 0.31 13.50 -11.99
CA LYS A 33 -0.77 14.38 -11.50
C LYS A 33 -0.26 15.29 -10.39
N SER A 34 0.69 16.16 -10.73
CA SER A 34 1.33 17.09 -9.78
C SER A 34 0.34 17.85 -8.89
N LEU A 35 -0.71 18.44 -9.46
CA LEU A 35 -1.72 19.20 -8.70
C LEU A 35 -2.46 18.32 -7.67
N LEU A 36 -2.80 17.07 -8.03
CA LEU A 36 -3.44 16.14 -7.10
C LEU A 36 -2.48 15.77 -5.98
N THR A 37 -1.24 15.44 -6.33
CA THR A 37 -0.20 15.07 -5.37
C THR A 37 0.09 16.22 -4.41
N GLU A 38 0.30 17.44 -4.90
CA GLU A 38 0.50 18.65 -4.11
C GLU A 38 -0.67 18.93 -3.17
N PHE A 39 -1.91 18.75 -3.65
CA PHE A 39 -3.10 18.91 -2.84
C PHE A 39 -3.16 17.89 -1.69
N LEU A 40 -2.98 16.59 -1.99
CA LEU A 40 -2.99 15.52 -0.99
C LEU A 40 -1.85 15.65 0.02
N ASP A 41 -0.73 16.19 -0.42
CA ASP A 41 0.43 16.52 0.39
C ASP A 41 0.22 17.72 1.33
N ALA A 42 -0.66 18.64 0.98
CA ALA A 42 -1.03 19.77 1.84
C ALA A 42 -2.00 19.36 2.96
N VAL A 43 -2.62 18.18 2.87
CA VAL A 43 -3.54 17.66 3.89
C VAL A 43 -2.75 17.29 5.15
N PRO A 44 -3.09 17.83 6.34
CA PRO A 44 -2.36 17.58 7.58
C PRO A 44 -2.62 16.19 8.19
N ASN A 45 -3.44 15.38 7.53
CA ASN A 45 -3.76 14.01 7.91
C ASN A 45 -3.03 13.02 7.02
N VAL A 46 -2.82 11.81 7.54
CA VAL A 46 -2.34 10.68 6.73
C VAL A 46 -3.33 10.41 5.60
N PHE A 47 -2.82 10.35 4.37
CA PHE A 47 -3.58 9.96 3.20
C PHE A 47 -2.86 8.86 2.44
N VAL A 48 -3.56 7.78 2.14
CA VAL A 48 -3.03 6.60 1.45
C VAL A 48 -4.05 6.13 0.44
N VAL A 49 -3.61 5.85 -0.78
CA VAL A 49 -4.44 5.19 -1.79
C VAL A 49 -4.01 3.74 -1.90
N LEU A 50 -5.00 2.85 -1.81
CA LEU A 50 -4.82 1.41 -1.94
C LEU A 50 -5.42 0.93 -3.25
N ASN A 51 -4.80 -0.05 -3.88
CA ASN A 51 -5.44 -0.80 -4.95
C ASN A 51 -6.38 -1.90 -4.39
N GLN A 52 -7.05 -2.62 -5.29
CA GLN A 52 -7.98 -3.72 -4.95
C GLN A 52 -7.37 -4.81 -4.05
N ASN A 53 -6.04 -4.99 -4.09
CA ASN A 53 -5.31 -5.97 -3.27
C ASN A 53 -4.76 -5.37 -1.96
N ARG A 54 -5.27 -4.19 -1.58
CA ARG A 54 -4.91 -3.44 -0.38
C ARG A 54 -3.45 -2.99 -0.37
N GLN A 55 -2.79 -2.96 -1.52
CA GLN A 55 -1.41 -2.49 -1.61
C GLN A 55 -1.39 -0.99 -1.86
N ILE A 56 -0.50 -0.30 -1.16
CA ILE A 56 -0.28 1.14 -1.29
C ILE A 56 0.23 1.44 -2.70
N VAL A 57 -0.45 2.37 -3.37
CA VAL A 57 -0.03 2.92 -4.67
C VAL A 57 0.29 4.41 -4.59
N PHE A 58 -0.06 5.06 -3.48
CA PHE A 58 0.31 6.43 -3.14
C PHE A 58 0.24 6.62 -1.62
N ALA A 59 1.18 7.36 -1.07
CA ALA A 59 1.10 7.91 0.27
C ALA A 59 1.53 9.38 0.27
N ASN A 60 0.80 10.22 1.00
CA ASN A 60 1.16 11.63 1.11
C ASN A 60 2.39 11.83 2.01
N ARG A 61 3.00 13.02 1.90
CA ARG A 61 4.16 13.43 2.72
C ARG A 61 3.93 13.28 4.23
N THR A 62 2.70 13.41 4.70
CA THR A 62 2.34 13.29 6.11
C THR A 62 2.65 11.89 6.63
N LEU A 63 2.27 10.83 5.90
CA LEU A 63 2.65 9.47 6.28
C LEU A 63 4.17 9.24 6.19
N CYS A 64 4.81 9.72 5.12
CA CYS A 64 6.25 9.59 4.95
C CYS A 64 7.01 10.23 6.12
N GLY A 65 6.60 11.44 6.54
CA GLY A 65 7.19 12.13 7.69
C GLY A 65 7.04 11.37 9.01
N ILE A 66 5.87 10.78 9.27
CA ILE A 66 5.63 9.93 10.46
C ILE A 66 6.57 8.71 10.46
N LEU A 67 6.80 8.11 9.30
CA LEU A 67 7.65 6.93 9.13
C LEU A 67 9.15 7.26 8.94
N GLY A 68 9.54 8.54 8.98
CA GLY A 68 10.93 8.96 8.75
C GLY A 68 11.43 8.71 7.32
N LEU A 69 10.52 8.67 6.33
CA LEU A 69 10.82 8.45 4.92
C LEU A 69 10.84 9.77 4.15
N THR A 70 11.67 9.83 3.11
CA THR A 70 11.78 11.01 2.23
C THR A 70 10.71 11.05 1.15
N ASN A 71 10.16 9.90 0.76
CA ASN A 71 9.10 9.76 -0.24
C ASN A 71 8.35 8.44 -0.02
N ASP A 72 7.32 8.20 -0.83
CA ASP A 72 6.43 7.04 -0.72
C ASP A 72 6.95 5.77 -1.40
N GLN A 73 8.09 5.82 -2.12
CA GLN A 73 8.63 4.68 -2.85
C GLN A 73 8.80 3.42 -1.98
N PRO A 74 9.35 3.49 -0.75
CA PRO A 74 9.47 2.31 0.12
C PRO A 74 8.14 1.73 0.59
N LEU A 75 7.04 2.49 0.46
CA LEU A 75 5.70 2.10 0.87
C LEU A 75 4.93 1.43 -0.26
N ARG A 76 5.27 1.71 -1.53
CA ARG A 76 4.58 1.16 -2.70
C ARG A 76 4.57 -0.37 -2.66
N GLY A 77 3.41 -0.96 -2.91
CA GLY A 77 3.23 -2.42 -2.91
C GLY A 77 3.08 -3.07 -1.53
N LYS A 78 3.42 -2.37 -0.42
CA LYS A 78 3.12 -2.83 0.93
C LYS A 78 1.63 -2.70 1.21
N ARG A 79 1.08 -3.58 2.04
CA ARG A 79 -0.24 -3.38 2.65
C ARG A 79 -0.10 -2.50 3.91
N PRO A 80 -1.14 -1.77 4.36
CA PRO A 80 -1.03 -0.82 5.47
C PRO A 80 -0.34 -1.38 6.73
N GLY A 81 -0.72 -2.57 7.18
CA GLY A 81 -0.09 -3.19 8.35
C GLY A 81 1.40 -3.48 8.15
N GLU A 82 1.82 -3.90 6.95
CA GLU A 82 3.22 -4.15 6.62
C GLU A 82 4.03 -2.84 6.56
N ALA A 83 3.41 -1.75 6.11
CA ALA A 83 4.01 -0.42 6.05
C ALA A 83 4.16 0.21 7.45
N LEU A 84 3.18 0.00 8.32
CA LEU A 84 3.12 0.58 9.66
C LEU A 84 3.80 -0.28 10.74
N GLY A 85 4.36 -1.44 10.37
CA GLY A 85 4.96 -2.36 11.34
C GLY A 85 3.94 -2.94 12.33
N CYS A 86 2.70 -3.16 11.89
CA CYS A 86 1.64 -3.74 12.71
C CYS A 86 2.02 -5.16 13.14
N ILE A 87 1.88 -5.45 14.44
CA ILE A 87 2.19 -6.77 15.01
C ILE A 87 1.36 -7.90 14.40
N HIS A 88 0.17 -7.59 13.86
CA HIS A 88 -0.74 -8.56 13.22
C HIS A 88 -0.49 -8.71 11.71
N ALA A 89 0.41 -7.92 11.10
CA ALA A 89 0.59 -7.91 9.65
C ALA A 89 1.09 -9.25 9.07
N HIS A 90 1.64 -10.12 9.93
CA HIS A 90 2.29 -11.37 9.56
C HIS A 90 1.76 -12.57 10.36
N GLU A 91 0.63 -12.44 11.06
CA GLU A 91 0.00 -13.58 11.78
C GLU A 91 -0.50 -14.67 10.84
N ASN A 92 -0.83 -14.30 9.61
CA ASN A 92 -1.15 -15.21 8.54
C ASN A 92 -0.19 -14.98 7.36
N GLU A 93 0.23 -16.05 6.69
CA GLU A 93 1.16 -16.02 5.56
C GLU A 93 0.67 -15.14 4.40
N ALA A 94 -0.66 -15.03 4.24
CA ALA A 94 -1.27 -14.16 3.25
C ALA A 94 -1.11 -12.66 3.56
N GLY A 95 -0.62 -12.29 4.75
CA GLY A 95 -0.24 -10.93 5.13
C GLY A 95 -1.37 -10.08 5.70
N CYS A 96 -1.16 -8.76 5.74
CA CYS A 96 -2.08 -7.82 6.41
C CYS A 96 -3.55 -7.95 5.94
N GLY A 97 -4.45 -8.02 6.93
CA GLY A 97 -5.90 -8.12 6.75
C GLY A 97 -6.41 -9.54 6.48
N THR A 98 -5.61 -10.57 6.74
CA THR A 98 -5.97 -11.97 6.51
C THR A 98 -6.09 -12.82 7.80
N SER A 99 -5.79 -12.24 8.98
CA SER A 99 -5.96 -12.83 10.32
C SER A 99 -7.13 -12.21 11.10
N LYS A 100 -7.56 -12.86 12.21
CA LYS A 100 -8.69 -12.49 13.10
C LYS A 100 -8.36 -11.50 14.20
#